data_AF-A0A1H8GEY6-F1
#
_entry.id   AF-A0A1H8GEY6-F1
#
_cell.length_a   1.000
_cell.length_b   1.000
_cell.length_c   1.000
_cell.angle_alpha   90.00
_cell.angle_beta   90.00
_cell.angle_gamma   90.00
#
_symmetry.space_group_name_H-M   'P 1'
#
loop_
_entity.id
_entity.type
_entity.pdbx_description
1 polymer ?
#
loop_
_entity_poly.entity_id
_entity_poly.type
_entity_poly.pdbx_seq_one_letter_code
_entity_poly.pdbx_strand_id
1 'polypeptide(L)'
;MKLLKVLLPVLIDFGVFWAVVYFNMPNHPMRIGEIGNGNLYSLMAYFSLFWGLLLADGILTQYLIIIPLWNWVKHKGASGRFIAGACIALVCILFAGALSYIIWLPEDGYTPLFSFWWYMTEIQAVYWIVNFVVLYLLDRKRVSNDSEPLEPEVAG
;
A
#
# COMPACT_ATOMS: atom_id res chain seq x y z
N MET A 1 6.49 13.70 -14.39
CA MET A 1 7.01 12.39 -13.92
C MET A 1 7.06 12.23 -12.39
N LYS A 2 7.48 13.24 -11.60
CA LYS A 2 7.39 13.16 -10.13
C LYS A 2 5.95 12.92 -9.66
N LEU A 3 4.99 13.65 -10.23
CA LEU A 3 3.56 13.47 -9.95
C LEU A 3 3.06 12.05 -10.29
N LEU A 4 3.54 11.45 -11.39
CA LEU A 4 3.15 10.09 -11.77
C LEU A 4 3.64 9.04 -10.76
N LYS A 5 4.86 9.20 -10.23
CA LYS A 5 5.38 8.32 -9.16
C LYS A 5 4.63 8.46 -7.84
N VAL A 6 3.97 9.61 -7.62
CA VAL A 6 3.12 9.83 -6.45
C VAL A 6 1.73 9.25 -6.69
N LEU A 7 1.08 9.60 -7.80
CA LEU A 7 -0.32 9.27 -8.00
C LEU A 7 -0.54 7.82 -8.47
N LEU A 8 0.28 7.32 -9.40
CA LEU A 8 -0.02 6.03 -10.04
C LEU A 8 -0.02 4.85 -9.05
N PRO A 9 0.99 4.68 -8.18
CA PRO A 9 0.97 3.60 -7.19
C PRO A 9 -0.25 3.69 -6.26
N VAL A 10 -0.53 4.89 -5.75
CA VAL A 10 -1.66 5.14 -4.84
C VAL A 10 -3.00 4.86 -5.51
N LEU A 11 -3.20 5.31 -6.75
CA LEU A 11 -4.42 5.05 -7.50
C LEU A 11 -4.61 3.57 -7.83
N ILE A 12 -3.52 2.82 -8.05
CA ILE A 12 -3.58 1.37 -8.25
C ILE A 12 -4.02 0.69 -6.95
N ASP A 13 -3.36 0.97 -5.82
CA ASP A 13 -3.76 0.41 -4.52
C ASP A 13 -5.21 0.74 -4.18
N PHE A 14 -5.56 2.01 -4.30
CA PHE A 14 -6.90 2.49 -4.03
C PHE A 14 -7.94 1.84 -4.95
N GLY A 15 -7.59 1.62 -6.22
CA GLY A 15 -8.41 0.90 -7.18
C GLY A 15 -8.59 -0.58 -6.82
N VAL A 16 -7.54 -1.24 -6.34
CA VAL A 16 -7.61 -2.63 -5.84
C VAL A 16 -8.53 -2.72 -4.63
N PHE A 17 -8.36 -1.86 -3.62
CA PHE A 17 -9.25 -1.84 -2.45
C PHE A 17 -10.69 -1.51 -2.82
N TRP A 18 -10.89 -0.52 -3.71
CA TRP A 18 -12.22 -0.18 -4.21
C TRP A 18 -12.87 -1.36 -4.92
N ALA A 19 -12.13 -2.08 -5.76
CA ALA A 19 -12.63 -3.26 -6.46
C ALA A 19 -13.02 -4.38 -5.48
N VAL A 20 -12.17 -4.66 -4.48
CA VAL A 20 -12.47 -5.64 -3.42
C VAL A 20 -13.77 -5.27 -2.71
N VAL A 21 -13.95 -4.01 -2.30
CA VAL A 21 -15.18 -3.57 -1.62
C VAL A 21 -16.39 -3.65 -2.57
N TYR A 22 -16.26 -3.13 -3.79
CA TYR A 22 -17.35 -3.05 -4.77
C TYR A 22 -17.87 -4.44 -5.16
N PHE A 23 -16.99 -5.40 -5.45
CA PHE A 23 -17.40 -6.76 -5.85
C PHE A 23 -17.94 -7.60 -4.68
N ASN A 24 -17.58 -7.27 -3.44
CA ASN A 24 -18.09 -7.98 -2.26
C ASN A 24 -19.40 -7.38 -1.72
N MET A 25 -19.70 -6.10 -1.97
CA MET A 25 -20.93 -5.43 -1.51
C MET A 25 -22.24 -6.17 -1.82
N PRO A 26 -22.45 -6.80 -3.00
CA PRO A 26 -23.69 -7.51 -3.30
C PRO A 26 -23.95 -8.71 -2.39
N ASN A 27 -22.88 -9.38 -1.94
CA ASN A 27 -22.97 -10.63 -1.16
C ASN A 27 -22.73 -10.41 0.34
N HIS A 28 -22.14 -9.26 0.71
CA HIS A 28 -21.77 -8.93 2.08
C HIS A 28 -22.34 -7.56 2.45
N PRO A 29 -23.38 -7.49 3.30
CA PRO A 29 -23.90 -6.20 3.74
C PRO A 29 -22.84 -5.47 4.58
N MET A 30 -22.74 -4.15 4.42
CA MET A 30 -21.83 -3.33 5.20
C MET A 30 -22.20 -3.37 6.69
N ARG A 31 -21.22 -3.63 7.57
CA ARG A 31 -21.43 -3.71 9.02
C ARG A 31 -20.47 -2.77 9.75
N ILE A 32 -20.97 -1.60 10.13
CA ILE A 32 -20.17 -0.58 10.83
C ILE A 32 -19.65 -1.11 12.18
N GLY A 33 -20.43 -1.95 12.86
CA GLY A 33 -20.03 -2.58 14.13
C GLY A 33 -18.89 -3.59 14.02
N GLU A 34 -18.46 -3.95 12.80
CA GLU A 34 -17.32 -4.85 12.59
C GLU A 34 -15.99 -4.11 12.46
N ILE A 35 -15.97 -2.77 12.51
CA ILE A 35 -14.71 -2.01 12.47
C ILE A 35 -13.83 -2.42 13.66
N GLY A 36 -12.59 -2.83 13.39
CA GLY A 36 -11.65 -3.29 14.42
C GLY A 36 -11.61 -4.82 14.61
N ASN A 37 -12.47 -5.60 13.93
CA ASN A 37 -12.50 -7.06 14.07
C ASN A 37 -11.55 -7.82 13.14
N GLY A 38 -10.89 -7.14 12.21
CA GLY A 38 -9.89 -7.76 11.33
C GLY A 38 -10.51 -8.68 10.27
N ASN A 39 -11.62 -8.26 9.66
CA ASN A 39 -12.30 -9.03 8.65
C ASN A 39 -12.74 -8.17 7.45
N LEU A 40 -13.30 -8.84 6.44
CA LEU A 40 -13.78 -8.18 5.22
C LEU A 40 -14.84 -7.10 5.51
N TYR A 41 -15.73 -7.32 6.48
CA TYR A 41 -16.73 -6.33 6.87
C TYR A 41 -16.07 -5.10 7.51
N SER A 42 -15.02 -5.28 8.32
CA SER A 42 -14.21 -4.17 8.84
C SER A 42 -13.62 -3.35 7.70
N LEU A 43 -13.02 -4.00 6.70
CA LEU A 43 -12.42 -3.32 5.54
C LEU A 43 -13.47 -2.54 4.75
N MET A 44 -14.61 -3.17 4.46
CA MET A 44 -15.70 -2.54 3.71
C MET A 44 -16.26 -1.31 4.45
N ALA A 45 -16.56 -1.45 5.75
CA ALA A 45 -17.05 -0.34 6.55
C ALA A 45 -16.03 0.81 6.65
N TYR A 46 -14.76 0.48 6.90
CA TYR A 46 -13.68 1.46 7.03
C TYR A 46 -13.41 2.19 5.72
N PHE A 47 -13.29 1.45 4.61
CA PHE A 47 -13.07 2.05 3.29
C PHE A 47 -14.25 2.93 2.89
N SER A 48 -15.50 2.48 3.04
CA SER A 48 -16.66 3.28 2.65
C SER A 48 -16.83 4.57 3.47
N LEU A 49 -16.47 4.56 4.76
CA LEU A 49 -16.56 5.75 5.61
C LEU A 49 -15.40 6.73 5.39
N PHE A 50 -14.18 6.21 5.21
CA PHE A 50 -12.96 7.02 5.25
C PHE A 50 -12.20 7.09 3.92
N TRP A 51 -12.80 6.67 2.81
CA TRP A 51 -12.14 6.61 1.49
C TRP A 51 -11.34 7.88 1.15
N GLY A 52 -11.91 9.08 1.36
CA GLY A 52 -11.24 10.34 1.03
C GLY A 52 -10.00 10.60 1.90
N LEU A 53 -10.09 10.22 3.17
CA LEU A 53 -9.01 10.33 4.14
C LEU A 53 -7.89 9.31 3.84
N LEU A 54 -8.27 8.09 3.46
CA LEU A 54 -7.34 7.04 3.02
C LEU A 54 -6.62 7.41 1.73
N LEU A 55 -7.30 8.08 0.79
CA LEU A 55 -6.67 8.56 -0.43
C LEU A 55 -5.64 9.65 -0.13
N ALA A 56 -6.01 10.62 0.72
CA ALA A 56 -5.10 11.68 1.14
C ALA A 56 -3.88 11.13 1.88
N ASP A 57 -4.10 10.20 2.82
CA ASP A 57 -3.04 9.52 3.55
C ASP A 57 -2.12 8.71 2.63
N GLY A 58 -2.69 7.98 1.66
CA GLY A 58 -1.92 7.23 0.67
C GLY A 58 -1.03 8.14 -0.20
N ILE A 59 -1.56 9.29 -0.66
CA ILE A 59 -0.78 10.29 -1.41
C ILE A 59 0.36 10.86 -0.55
N LEU A 60 0.06 11.18 0.71
CA LEU A 60 1.03 11.78 1.62
C LEU A 60 2.15 10.79 1.97
N THR A 61 1.79 9.55 2.32
CA THR A 61 2.72 8.45 2.58
C THR A 61 3.59 8.17 1.35
N GLN A 62 3.00 8.13 0.16
CA GLN A 62 3.76 7.92 -1.07
C GLN A 62 4.79 9.03 -1.31
N TYR A 63 4.38 10.28 -1.10
CA TYR A 63 5.25 11.44 -1.32
C TYR A 63 6.37 11.56 -0.27
N LEU A 64 6.03 11.43 1.01
CA LEU A 64 6.94 11.69 2.13
C LEU A 64 7.81 10.49 2.50
N ILE A 65 7.33 9.27 2.30
CA ILE A 65 7.99 8.06 2.80
C ILE A 65 8.46 7.18 1.66
N ILE A 66 7.54 6.75 0.80
CA ILE A 66 7.83 5.69 -0.19
C ILE A 66 8.80 6.18 -1.26
N ILE A 67 8.59 7.37 -1.83
CA ILE A 67 9.48 7.89 -2.88
C ILE A 67 10.91 8.12 -2.36
N PRO A 68 11.13 8.79 -1.22
CA PRO A 68 12.47 8.93 -0.65
C PRO A 68 13.12 7.58 -0.37
N LEU A 69 12.37 6.64 0.21
CA LEU A 69 12.86 5.29 0.50
C LEU A 69 13.23 4.55 -0.78
N TRP A 70 12.38 4.56 -1.80
CA TRP A 70 12.65 3.95 -3.11
C TRP A 70 13.92 4.52 -3.75
N ASN A 71 14.07 5.84 -3.75
CA ASN A 71 15.25 6.49 -4.32
C ASN A 71 16.53 6.09 -3.60
N TRP A 72 16.47 5.83 -2.30
CA TRP A 72 17.60 5.30 -1.55
C TRP A 72 17.85 3.81 -1.84
N VAL A 73 16.81 2.97 -1.79
CA VAL A 73 16.90 1.50 -1.93
C VAL A 73 17.30 1.07 -3.33
N LYS A 74 16.85 1.75 -4.40
CA LYS A 74 17.10 1.31 -5.78
C LYS A 74 18.58 1.23 -6.13
N HIS A 75 19.41 2.08 -5.51
CA HIS A 75 20.86 2.11 -5.70
C HIS A 75 21.64 1.15 -4.79
N LYS A 76 20.96 0.45 -3.87
CA LYS A 76 21.58 -0.53 -2.97
C LYS A 76 21.62 -1.91 -3.62
N GLY A 77 22.64 -2.69 -3.26
CA GLY A 77 22.72 -4.13 -3.57
C GLY A 77 21.68 -4.95 -2.79
N ALA A 78 21.61 -6.25 -3.07
CA ALA A 78 20.60 -7.16 -2.52
C ALA A 78 20.47 -7.09 -0.99
N SER A 79 21.60 -7.08 -0.26
CA SER A 79 21.60 -6.99 1.20
C SER A 79 20.99 -5.69 1.72
N GLY A 80 21.25 -4.55 1.06
CA GLY A 80 20.66 -3.27 1.47
C GLY A 80 19.16 -3.21 1.22
N ARG A 81 18.69 -3.84 0.13
CA ARG A 81 17.25 -3.99 -0.16
C ARG A 81 16.56 -4.89 0.86
N PHE A 82 17.21 -5.98 1.25
CA PHE A 82 16.71 -6.89 2.29
C PHE A 82 16.59 -6.19 3.65
N ILE A 83 17.62 -5.45 4.07
CA ILE A 83 17.58 -4.69 5.33
C ILE A 83 16.45 -3.67 5.30
N ALA A 84 16.29 -2.93 4.20
CA ALA A 84 15.18 -1.99 4.05
C ALA A 84 13.82 -2.68 4.17
N GLY A 85 13.64 -3.81 3.48
CA GLY A 85 12.42 -4.61 3.56
C GLY A 85 12.14 -5.11 4.97
N ALA A 86 13.16 -5.59 5.68
CA ALA A 86 13.04 -6.05 7.07
C ALA A 86 12.66 -4.90 8.02
N CYS A 87 13.25 -3.72 7.87
CA CYS A 87 12.87 -2.54 8.65
C CYS A 87 11.42 -2.11 8.37
N ILE A 88 11.01 -2.07 7.10
CA ILE A 88 9.62 -1.76 6.72
C ILE A 88 8.67 -2.77 7.37
N ALA A 89 8.94 -4.07 7.22
CA ALA A 89 8.10 -5.13 7.78
C ALA A 89 7.99 -5.01 9.30
N LEU A 90 9.11 -4.74 9.99
CA LEU A 90 9.12 -4.53 11.44
C LEU A 90 8.25 -3.34 11.84
N VAL A 91 8.40 -2.19 11.18
CA VAL A 91 7.60 -0.99 11.45
C VAL A 91 6.11 -1.29 11.22
N CYS A 92 5.76 -1.94 10.11
CA CYS A 92 4.39 -2.32 9.80
C CYS A 92 3.77 -3.22 10.88
N ILE A 93 4.49 -4.28 11.29
CA ILE A 93 4.04 -5.21 12.33
C ILE A 93 3.84 -4.48 13.66
N LEU A 94 4.78 -3.62 14.05
CA LEU A 94 4.69 -2.88 15.32
C LEU A 94 3.54 -1.87 15.33
N PHE A 95 3.35 -1.10 14.25
CA PHE A 95 2.25 -0.15 14.15
C PHE A 95 0.89 -0.86 14.09
N ALA A 96 0.78 -1.94 13.32
CA ALA A 96 -0.43 -2.75 13.28
C ALA A 96 -0.76 -3.33 14.65
N GLY A 97 0.25 -3.84 15.38
CA GLY A 97 0.08 -4.37 16.73
C GLY A 97 -0.34 -3.28 17.72
N ALA A 98 0.30 -2.12 17.68
CA ALA A 98 -0.05 -0.99 18.54
C ALA A 98 -1.48 -0.48 18.29
N LEU A 99 -1.88 -0.30 17.03
CA LEU A 99 -3.25 0.10 16.68
C LEU A 99 -4.27 -0.94 17.12
N SER A 100 -3.95 -2.23 16.92
CA SER A 100 -4.82 -3.32 17.35
C SER A 100 -5.00 -3.34 18.86
N TYR A 101 -3.93 -3.12 19.60
CA TYR A 101 -3.97 -3.04 21.06
C TYR A 101 -4.78 -1.83 21.56
N ILE A 102 -4.70 -0.68 20.87
CA ILE A 102 -5.46 0.53 21.25
C ILE A 102 -6.97 0.35 21.04
N ILE A 103 -7.37 -0.32 19.97
CA ILE A 103 -8.79 -0.51 19.61
C ILE A 103 -9.41 -1.70 20.37
N TRP A 104 -8.59 -2.65 20.80
CA TRP A 104 -9.04 -3.88 21.43
C TRP A 104 -9.72 -3.64 22.79
N LEU A 105 -10.89 -4.25 22.94
CA LEU A 105 -11.62 -4.33 24.20
C LEU A 105 -11.30 -5.65 24.91
N PRO A 106 -10.74 -5.63 26.13
CA PRO A 106 -10.36 -6.86 26.84
C PRO A 106 -11.51 -7.84 27.10
N GLU A 107 -12.74 -7.34 27.16
CA GLU A 107 -13.97 -8.14 27.33
C GLU A 107 -14.25 -9.10 26.17
N ASP A 108 -13.77 -8.79 24.96
CA ASP A 108 -13.98 -9.63 23.76
C ASP A 108 -12.94 -10.76 23.61
N GLY A 109 -12.00 -10.86 24.56
CA GLY A 109 -10.89 -11.81 24.52
C GLY A 109 -9.84 -11.45 23.47
N TYR A 110 -8.80 -12.30 23.32
CA TYR A 110 -7.64 -11.97 22.47
C TYR A 110 -7.82 -12.26 20.98
N THR A 111 -8.87 -12.98 20.57
CA THR A 111 -9.07 -13.35 19.17
C THR A 111 -9.22 -12.13 18.24
N PRO A 112 -10.07 -11.12 18.55
CA PRO A 112 -10.18 -9.92 17.73
C PRO A 112 -8.87 -9.12 17.65
N LEU A 113 -8.10 -9.08 18.75
CA LEU A 113 -6.78 -8.43 18.80
C LEU A 113 -5.83 -9.03 17.75
N PHE A 114 -5.64 -10.35 17.78
CA PHE A 114 -4.71 -11.01 16.85
C PHE A 114 -5.22 -11.02 15.41
N SER A 115 -6.54 -11.19 15.21
CA SER A 115 -7.15 -11.12 13.88
C SER A 115 -6.94 -9.75 13.24
N PHE A 116 -7.23 -8.66 13.96
CA PHE A 116 -7.05 -7.32 13.44
C PHE A 116 -5.56 -6.97 13.24
N TRP A 117 -4.68 -7.42 14.13
CA TRP A 117 -3.24 -7.24 13.97
C TRP A 117 -2.72 -7.92 12.69
N TRP A 118 -3.07 -9.19 12.47
CA TRP A 118 -2.63 -9.90 11.28
C TRP A 118 -3.22 -9.28 10.01
N TYR A 119 -4.52 -8.95 10.04
CA TYR A 119 -5.22 -8.34 8.92
C TYR A 119 -4.62 -7.00 8.49
N MET A 120 -4.30 -6.12 9.45
CA MET A 120 -3.64 -4.84 9.17
C MET A 120 -2.23 -5.03 8.63
N THR A 121 -1.50 -6.03 9.13
CA THR A 121 -0.15 -6.36 8.64
C THR A 121 -0.20 -6.84 7.19
N GLU A 122 -1.18 -7.68 6.84
CA GLU A 122 -1.38 -8.18 5.48
C GLU A 122 -1.71 -7.04 4.50
N ILE A 123 -2.65 -6.17 4.86
CA ILE A 123 -3.01 -4.98 4.07
C ILE A 123 -1.77 -4.11 3.80
N GLN A 124 -0.96 -3.84 4.83
CA GLN A 124 0.25 -3.04 4.68
C GLN A 124 1.30 -3.75 3.80
N ALA A 125 1.46 -5.07 3.94
CA ALA A 125 2.38 -5.83 3.10
C ALA A 125 2.01 -5.76 1.62
N VAL A 126 0.72 -5.96 1.29
CA VAL A 126 0.21 -5.84 -0.08
C VAL A 126 0.45 -4.43 -0.62
N TYR A 127 0.10 -3.41 0.16
CA TYR A 127 0.33 -2.01 -0.18
C TYR A 127 1.81 -1.74 -0.52
N TRP A 128 2.75 -2.14 0.32
CA TRP A 128 4.18 -1.94 0.06
C TRP A 128 4.65 -2.68 -1.19
N ILE A 129 4.19 -3.91 -1.40
CA ILE A 129 4.54 -4.71 -2.59
C ILE A 129 4.08 -3.99 -3.86
N VAL A 130 2.81 -3.58 -3.93
CA VAL A 130 2.26 -2.90 -5.10
C VAL A 130 3.03 -1.61 -5.37
N ASN A 131 3.28 -0.78 -4.35
CA ASN A 131 4.03 0.45 -4.51
C ASN A 131 5.43 0.25 -5.09
N PHE A 132 6.20 -0.69 -4.53
CA PHE A 132 7.55 -0.99 -5.01
C PHE A 132 7.55 -1.57 -6.43
N VAL A 133 6.58 -2.44 -6.76
CA VAL A 133 6.45 -3.02 -8.11
C VAL A 133 6.14 -1.92 -9.13
N VAL A 134 5.19 -1.03 -8.85
CA VAL A 134 4.83 0.06 -9.77
C VAL A 134 6.02 1.01 -9.97
N LEU A 135 6.72 1.37 -8.89
CA LEU A 135 7.92 2.22 -8.98
C LEU A 135 9.05 1.56 -9.78
N TYR A 136 9.24 0.24 -9.62
CA TYR A 136 10.19 -0.53 -10.41
C TYR A 136 9.85 -0.49 -11.90
N LEU A 137 8.58 -0.73 -12.26
CA LEU A 137 8.11 -0.69 -13.65
C LEU A 137 8.26 0.71 -14.27
N LEU A 138 7.95 1.77 -13.51
CA LEU A 138 8.11 3.15 -13.96
C LEU A 138 9.58 3.51 -14.22
N ASP A 139 10.50 3.09 -13.35
CA ASP A 139 11.93 3.33 -13.55
C ASP A 139 12.50 2.48 -14.70
N ARG A 140 12.05 1.23 -14.88
CA ARG A 140 12.46 0.38 -16.01
C ARG A 140 11.99 0.95 -17.35
N LYS A 141 10.73 1.42 -17.43
CA LYS A 141 10.19 2.04 -18.65
C LYS A 141 10.98 3.29 -19.04
N ARG A 142 11.42 4.09 -18.07
CA ARG A 142 12.27 5.25 -18.33
C ARG A 142 13.60 4.85 -18.97
N VAL A 143 14.30 3.87 -18.40
CA VAL A 143 15.58 3.40 -18.94
C VAL A 143 15.42 2.90 -20.38
N SER A 144 14.31 2.19 -20.67
CA SER A 144 14.01 1.72 -22.04
C SER A 144 13.83 2.86 -23.04
N ASN A 145 13.08 3.91 -22.67
CA ASN A 145 12.81 5.05 -23.55
C ASN A 145 14.06 5.92 -23.76
N ASP A 146 14.93 6.04 -22.76
CA ASP A 146 16.19 6.79 -22.88
C ASP A 146 17.22 6.02 -23.75
N SER A 147 17.01 4.72 -24.02
CA SER A 147 17.90 3.87 -24.81
C SER A 147 17.52 3.67 -26.28
N GLU A 148 16.37 4.18 -26.73
CA GLU A 148 16.03 4.21 -28.17
C GLU A 148 16.82 5.34 -28.85
N PRO A 149 17.77 5.05 -29.77
CA PRO A 149 18.46 6.09 -30.51
C PRO A 149 17.47 6.77 -31.44
N LEU A 150 17.50 8.11 -31.50
CA LEU A 150 16.92 8.88 -32.59
C LEU A 150 17.44 8.29 -33.91
N GLU A 151 16.58 7.63 -34.67
CA GLU A 151 16.90 7.27 -36.05
C GLU A 151 17.33 8.56 -36.76
N PRO A 152 18.52 8.58 -37.39
CA PRO A 152 18.91 9.75 -38.17
C PRO A 152 17.89 9.88 -39.29
N GLU A 153 17.16 10.98 -39.26
CA GLU A 153 16.34 11.46 -40.37
C GLU A 153 17.22 11.39 -41.63
N VAL A 154 16.92 10.43 -42.50
CA VAL A 154 17.65 10.23 -43.74
C VAL A 154 17.38 11.47 -44.57
N ALA A 155 18.34 12.39 -44.59
CA ALA A 155 18.38 13.47 -45.55
C ALA A 155 18.49 12.84 -46.94
N GLY A 156 17.38 12.86 -47.67
CA GLY A 156 17.25 12.45 -49.07
C GLY A 156 16.35 13.43 -49.80
#